data_AF-A0A3B8M914-F1
#
_entry.id   AF-A0A3B8M914-F1
#
_cell.length_a   1.000
_cell.length_b   1.000
_cell.length_c   1.000
_cell.angle_alpha   90.00
_cell.angle_beta   90.00
_cell.angle_gamma   90.00
#
_symmetry.space_group_name_H-M   'P 1'
#
loop_
_entity.id
_entity.type
_entity.pdbx_description
1 polymer ?
#
loop_
_entity_poly.entity_id
_entity_poly.type
_entity_poly.pdbx_seq_one_letter_code
_entity_poly.pdbx_strand_id
1 'polypeptide(L)'
;MTPERSAEFWRREMRAPVRFDGESQRGLKKEKDVRISNIMAAKGVADAIRTSLGPRGMDKMIQKSDGEVLITNDGATILTQMNVAHPTVRLVVINHGDWFTSGQNAR
;
A
#
# COMPACT_ATOMS: atom_id res chain seq x y z
N MET A 1 -8.75 43.27 42.79
CA MET A 1 -9.16 41.99 42.16
C MET A 1 -9.00 40.92 43.22
N THR A 2 -10.08 40.34 43.72
CA THR A 2 -10.04 39.48 44.91
C THR A 2 -9.49 38.08 44.58
N PRO A 3 -8.67 37.47 45.45
CA PRO A 3 -8.03 36.17 45.21
C PRO A 3 -9.00 35.01 44.94
N GLU A 4 -10.23 35.09 45.47
CA GLU A 4 -11.29 34.07 45.33
C GLU A 4 -11.71 33.79 43.87
N ARG A 5 -11.67 34.79 42.98
CA ARG A 5 -12.13 34.62 41.58
C ARG A 5 -11.21 33.74 40.74
N SER A 6 -9.93 33.62 41.10
CA SER A 6 -8.97 32.80 40.37
C SER A 6 -9.11 31.31 40.69
N ALA A 7 -9.51 30.97 41.91
CA ALA A 7 -9.71 29.57 42.31
C ALA A 7 -10.98 28.97 41.69
N GLU A 8 -12.06 29.76 41.55
CA GLU A 8 -13.27 29.33 40.84
C GLU A 8 -13.06 29.17 39.33
N PHE A 9 -12.21 30.00 38.74
CA PHE A 9 -11.84 29.92 37.32
C PHE A 9 -11.20 28.55 37.00
N TRP A 10 -10.19 28.14 37.79
CA TRP A 10 -9.55 26.83 37.61
C TRP A 10 -10.48 25.65 37.92
N ARG A 11 -11.35 25.80 38.93
CA ARG A 11 -12.32 24.75 39.31
C ARG A 11 -13.41 24.55 38.24
N ARG A 12 -13.71 25.58 37.44
CA ARG A 12 -14.67 25.53 36.32
C ARG A 12 -14.02 24.97 35.05
N GLU A 13 -12.76 25.30 34.79
CA GLU A 13 -12.03 24.87 33.59
C GLU A 13 -11.63 23.38 33.65
N MET A 14 -11.20 22.88 34.81
CA MET A 14 -10.77 21.48 34.98
C MET A 14 -11.91 20.47 35.10
N ARG A 15 -13.17 20.91 34.97
CA ARG A 15 -14.37 20.06 35.06
C ARG A 15 -15.03 19.79 33.71
N ALA A 16 -14.37 20.16 32.61
CA ALA A 16 -14.80 19.75 31.28
C ALA A 16 -14.39 18.28 31.06
N PRO A 17 -15.35 17.35 30.83
CA PRO A 17 -14.99 15.99 30.46
C PRO A 17 -14.19 16.03 29.17
N VAL A 18 -13.06 15.32 29.13
CA VAL A 18 -12.32 15.05 27.91
C VAL A 18 -13.31 14.45 26.92
N ARG A 19 -13.70 15.23 25.90
CA ARG A 19 -14.63 14.76 24.87
C ARG A 19 -13.85 13.73 24.05
N PHE A 20 -14.18 12.45 24.23
CA PHE A 20 -13.74 11.42 23.30
C PHE A 20 -14.57 11.57 22.03
N ASP A 21 -14.08 12.41 21.12
CA ASP A 21 -14.74 12.69 19.86
C ASP A 21 -14.80 11.39 19.04
N GLY A 22 -15.99 10.98 18.59
CA GLY A 22 -16.18 9.79 17.76
C GLY A 22 -15.39 9.82 16.43
N GLU A 23 -14.84 10.97 16.07
CA GLU A 23 -13.92 11.16 14.94
C GLU A 23 -12.60 10.39 15.14
N SER A 24 -12.10 10.30 16.37
CA SER A 24 -10.87 9.56 16.68
C SER A 24 -11.03 8.06 16.42
N GLN A 25 -12.22 7.50 16.62
CA GLN A 25 -12.49 6.08 16.30
C GLN A 25 -12.68 5.84 14.80
N ARG A 26 -13.20 6.82 14.05
CA ARG A 26 -13.35 6.73 12.59
C ARG A 26 -12.00 6.78 11.87
N GLY A 27 -11.06 7.62 12.33
CA GLY A 27 -9.70 7.68 11.81
C GLY A 27 -8.96 6.35 11.97
N LEU A 28 -9.04 5.73 13.16
CA LEU A 28 -8.39 4.45 13.44
C LEU A 28 -8.98 3.28 12.64
N LYS A 29 -10.31 3.25 12.42
CA LYS A 29 -10.94 2.25 11.55
C LYS A 29 -10.47 2.41 10.11
N LYS A 30 -10.52 3.64 9.57
CA LYS A 30 -10.09 3.94 8.20
C LYS A 30 -8.61 3.58 7.97
N GLU A 31 -7.76 3.81 8.96
CA GLU A 31 -6.34 3.46 8.88
C GLU A 31 -6.11 1.95 8.82
N LYS A 32 -6.81 1.17 9.66
CA LYS A 32 -6.74 -0.30 9.63
C LYS A 32 -7.22 -0.85 8.29
N ASP A 33 -8.29 -0.30 7.73
CA ASP A 33 -8.85 -0.74 6.45
C ASP A 33 -7.88 -0.51 5.29
N VAL A 34 -7.19 0.65 5.25
CA VAL A 34 -6.16 0.93 4.23
C VAL A 34 -4.99 -0.04 4.34
N ARG A 35 -4.53 -0.35 5.55
CA ARG A 35 -3.44 -1.32 5.76
C ARG A 35 -3.83 -2.71 5.26
N ILE A 36 -5.05 -3.17 5.56
CA ILE A 36 -5.56 -4.47 5.11
C ILE A 36 -5.67 -4.50 3.58
N SER A 37 -6.21 -3.44 2.98
CA SER A 37 -6.33 -3.32 1.52
C SER A 37 -4.97 -3.44 0.81
N ASN A 38 -3.95 -2.73 1.32
CA ASN A 38 -2.58 -2.82 0.81
C ASN A 38 -2.04 -4.26 0.87
N ILE A 39 -2.24 -4.95 2.00
CA ILE A 39 -1.76 -6.33 2.19
C ILE A 39 -2.49 -7.29 1.24
N MET A 40 -3.81 -7.16 1.10
CA MET A 40 -4.59 -8.00 0.20
C MET A 40 -4.17 -7.82 -1.26
N ALA A 41 -3.93 -6.57 -1.69
CA ALA A 41 -3.47 -6.28 -3.04
C ALA A 41 -2.08 -6.88 -3.31
N ALA A 42 -1.14 -6.73 -2.37
CA ALA A 42 0.19 -7.32 -2.48
C ALA A 42 0.16 -8.86 -2.51
N LYS A 43 -0.70 -9.48 -1.69
CA LYS A 43 -0.90 -10.94 -1.68
C LYS A 43 -1.43 -11.45 -3.02
N GLY A 44 -2.43 -10.79 -3.60
CA GLY A 44 -2.99 -11.19 -4.89
C GLY A 44 -1.94 -11.23 -6.01
N VAL A 45 -1.04 -10.25 -6.02
CA VAL A 45 0.09 -10.23 -6.96
C VAL A 45 1.13 -11.32 -6.67
N ALA A 46 1.47 -11.52 -5.39
CA ALA A 46 2.38 -12.60 -5.00
C ALA A 46 1.85 -13.97 -5.43
N ASP A 47 0.55 -14.23 -5.23
CA ASP A 47 -0.09 -15.49 -5.60
C ASP A 47 -0.07 -15.73 -7.11
N ALA A 48 -0.21 -14.68 -7.92
CA ALA A 48 -0.14 -14.77 -9.38
C ALA A 48 1.24 -15.24 -9.88
N ILE A 49 2.32 -14.73 -9.28
CA ILE A 49 3.71 -15.00 -9.71
C ILE A 49 4.30 -16.23 -9.03
N ARG A 50 3.83 -16.59 -7.82
CA ARG A 50 4.39 -17.69 -7.02
C ARG A 50 4.53 -19.00 -7.80
N THR A 51 3.60 -19.27 -8.70
CA THR A 51 3.59 -20.49 -9.52
C THR A 51 4.61 -20.51 -10.66
N SER A 52 5.27 -19.37 -10.92
CA SER A 52 6.32 -19.18 -11.93
C SER A 52 7.73 -19.12 -11.30
N LEU A 53 7.82 -19.19 -9.96
CA LEU A 53 9.10 -19.17 -9.28
C LEU A 53 9.71 -20.58 -9.16
N GLY A 54 10.95 -20.73 -9.62
CA GLY A 54 11.77 -21.92 -9.45
C GLY A 54 11.95 -22.76 -10.73
N PRO A 55 12.79 -23.82 -10.68
CA PRO A 55 13.14 -24.64 -11.85
C PRO A 55 11.99 -25.51 -12.37
N ARG A 56 10.88 -25.58 -11.64
CA ARG A 56 9.61 -26.20 -12.06
C ARG A 56 8.46 -25.18 -12.08
N GLY A 57 8.78 -23.89 -12.19
CA GLY A 57 7.80 -22.83 -12.37
C GLY A 57 7.05 -23.04 -13.69
N MET A 58 5.75 -22.72 -13.69
CA MET A 58 4.93 -22.76 -14.88
C MET A 58 4.97 -21.43 -15.61
N ASP A 59 5.05 -21.48 -16.93
CA ASP A 59 4.95 -20.30 -17.77
C ASP A 59 3.58 -19.64 -17.63
N LYS A 60 3.56 -18.31 -17.74
CA LYS A 60 2.35 -17.51 -17.85
C LYS A 60 2.17 -17.06 -19.28
N MET A 61 1.01 -17.38 -19.83
CA MET A 61 0.52 -16.77 -21.05
C MET A 61 -0.21 -15.47 -20.68
N ILE A 62 0.30 -14.36 -21.19
CA ILE A 62 -0.25 -13.02 -20.99
C ILE A 62 -0.66 -12.50 -22.37
N GLN A 63 -1.92 -12.11 -22.50
CA GLN A 63 -2.41 -11.42 -23.69
C GLN A 63 -2.38 -9.91 -23.42
N LYS A 64 -1.62 -9.19 -24.24
CA LYS A 64 -1.58 -7.73 -24.22
C LYS A 64 -2.84 -7.15 -24.87
N SER A 65 -3.12 -5.88 -24.61
CA SER A 65 -4.27 -5.15 -25.16
C SER A 65 -4.25 -4.99 -26.69
N ASP A 66 -3.08 -5.11 -27.31
CA ASP A 66 -2.87 -5.08 -28.76
C ASP A 66 -3.08 -6.44 -29.43
N GLY A 67 -3.36 -7.49 -28.64
CA GLY A 67 -3.54 -8.87 -29.13
C GLY A 67 -2.26 -9.69 -29.18
N GLU A 68 -1.10 -9.13 -28.85
CA GLU A 68 0.15 -9.90 -28.74
C GLU A 68 0.08 -10.86 -27.54
N VAL A 69 0.55 -12.09 -27.75
CA VAL A 69 0.61 -13.11 -26.70
C VAL A 69 2.05 -13.32 -26.30
N LEU A 70 2.34 -13.06 -25.02
CA LEU A 70 3.64 -13.32 -24.41
C LEU A 70 3.54 -14.51 -23.47
N ILE A 71 4.35 -15.54 -23.70
CA ILE A 71 4.50 -16.69 -22.80
C ILE A 71 5.84 -16.55 -22.10
N THR A 72 5.84 -16.40 -20.77
CA THR A 72 7.08 -16.23 -20.01
C THR A 72 6.97 -16.73 -18.57
N ASN A 73 8.10 -17.15 -18.02
CA ASN A 73 8.27 -17.49 -16.60
C ASN A 73 8.94 -16.35 -15.80
N ASP A 74 9.38 -15.28 -16.47
CA ASP A 74 10.07 -14.18 -15.81
C ASP A 74 9.09 -13.31 -15.00
N GLY A 75 9.21 -13.36 -13.68
CA GLY A 75 8.38 -12.60 -12.76
C GLY A 75 8.41 -11.08 -13.01
N ALA A 76 9.55 -10.53 -13.43
CA ALA A 76 9.65 -9.09 -13.70
C ALA A 76 8.84 -8.70 -14.94
N THR A 77 8.94 -9.48 -16.01
CA THR A 77 8.13 -9.29 -17.22
C THR A 77 6.64 -9.52 -16.95
N ILE A 78 6.27 -10.57 -16.20
CA ILE A 78 4.88 -10.83 -15.80
C ILE A 78 4.30 -9.63 -15.05
N LEU A 79 5.05 -9.08 -14.10
CA LEU A 79 4.65 -7.92 -13.31
C LEU A 79 4.48 -6.64 -14.14
N THR A 80 5.36 -6.43 -15.13
CA THR A 80 5.33 -5.25 -15.99
C THR A 80 4.13 -5.26 -16.94
N GLN A 81 3.73 -6.44 -17.41
CA GLN A 81 2.58 -6.60 -18.31
C GLN A 81 1.23 -6.64 -17.57
N MET A 82 1.22 -6.79 -16.24
CA MET A 82 0.01 -6.87 -15.45
C MET A 82 -0.60 -5.49 -15.19
N ASN A 83 -1.87 -5.30 -15.57
CA ASN A 83 -2.59 -4.06 -15.30
C ASN A 83 -3.05 -4.01 -13.83
N VAL A 84 -2.34 -3.23 -13.01
CA VAL A 84 -2.58 -3.13 -11.56
C VAL A 84 -3.30 -1.83 -11.22
N ALA A 85 -4.49 -1.94 -10.62
CA ALA A 85 -5.26 -0.77 -10.15
C ALA A 85 -4.78 -0.21 -8.79
N HIS A 86 -4.23 -1.06 -7.91
CA HIS A 86 -3.91 -0.66 -6.55
C HIS A 86 -2.55 0.08 -6.47
N PRO A 87 -2.49 1.31 -5.89
CA PRO A 87 -1.27 2.13 -5.91
C PRO A 87 -0.08 1.46 -5.22
N THR A 88 -0.30 0.80 -4.08
CA THR A 88 0.75 0.07 -3.36
C THR A 88 1.43 -1.00 -4.20
N VAL A 89 0.67 -1.70 -5.03
CA VAL A 89 1.21 -2.78 -5.87
C VAL A 89 2.01 -2.20 -7.04
N ARG A 90 1.55 -1.08 -7.61
CA ARG A 90 2.32 -0.36 -8.64
C ARG A 90 3.71 0.05 -8.13
N LEU A 91 3.83 0.44 -6.86
CA LEU A 91 5.13 0.73 -6.24
C LEU A 91 6.05 -0.50 -6.15
N VAL A 92 5.49 -1.70 -5.97
CA VAL A 92 6.26 -2.95 -5.90
C VAL A 92 6.83 -3.32 -7.27
N VAL A 93 6.09 -3.06 -8.35
CA VAL A 93 6.52 -3.36 -9.73
C VAL A 93 7.65 -2.43 -10.19
N ILE A 94 7.54 -1.13 -9.90
CA ILE A 94 8.46 -0.09 -10.41
C ILE A 94 9.90 -0.25 -9.85
N ASN A 95 10.07 -0.83 -8.67
CA ASN A 95 11.39 -0.87 -8.03
C ASN A 95 12.36 -1.90 -8.63
N HIS A 96 11.91 -2.82 -9.50
CA HIS A 96 12.76 -3.93 -9.95
C HIS A 96 13.44 -3.72 -11.33
N GLY A 97 12.95 -2.83 -12.20
CA GLY A 97 13.43 -2.69 -13.60
C GLY A 97 14.25 -1.44 -13.91
N ASP A 98 13.87 -0.29 -13.35
CA ASP A 98 14.42 1.00 -13.80
C ASP A 98 15.83 1.26 -13.26
N TRP A 99 16.14 0.78 -12.04
CA TRP A 99 17.49 0.89 -11.46
C TRP A 99 18.52 -0.01 -12.15
N PHE A 100 18.09 -1.13 -12.72
CA PHE A 100 19.00 -2.07 -13.39
C PHE A 100 19.39 -1.58 -14.79
N THR A 101 18.49 -0.86 -15.46
CA THR A 101 18.72 -0.28 -16.79
C THR A 101 19.42 1.07 -16.74
N SER A 102 19.21 1.88 -15.71
CA SER A 102 19.90 3.17 -15.54
C SER A 102 21.36 3.03 -15.11
N GLY A 103 21.75 1.91 -14.49
CA GLY A 103 23.12 1.67 -14.01
C GLY A 103 24.11 1.15 -15.07
N GLN A 104 23.65 0.65 -16.21
CA GLN A 104 24.51 0.12 -17.27
C GLN A 104 24.85 1.11 -18.40
N ASN A 105 24.17 2.26 -18.47
CA ASN A 105 24.44 3.33 -19.45
C ASN A 105 25.39 4.42 -18.93
N ALA A 106 26.09 4.18 -17.81
CA ALA A 106 27.05 5.12 -17.22
C ALA A 106 28.53 4.80 -17.55
N ARG A 107 28.80 4.05 -18.63
CA ARG A 107 30.15 3.82 -19.15
C ARG A 107 30.19 3.93 -20.67
#